data_AF-A0A3M2CZ97-F1
#
_entry.id   AF-A0A3M2CZ97-F1
#
_cell.length_a   1.000
_cell.length_b   1.000
_cell.length_c   1.000
_cell.angle_alpha   90.00
_cell.angle_beta   90.00
_cell.angle_gamma   90.00
#
_symmetry.space_group_name_H-M   'P 1'
#
loop_
_entity.id
_entity.type
_entity.pdbx_description
1 polymer ?
#
loop_
_entity_poly.entity_id
_entity_poly.type
_entity_poly.pdbx_seq_one_letter_code
_entity_poly.pdbx_strand_id
1 'polypeptide(L)'
;MFGSFGFMELLLILIIVLIIFGAGKLPQLGEGLGKAIKGFKKSVNEPDAVDVTASSATPEPTPAQLPPAESSPDSTVGAGQPRTESPQPSA
;
A
#
# COMPACT_ATOMS: atom_id res chain seq x y z
N MET A 1 4.28 35.59 -35.52
CA MET A 1 3.40 36.15 -34.47
C MET A 1 2.36 35.12 -33.97
N PHE A 2 2.74 33.85 -33.71
CA PHE A 2 1.80 32.78 -33.36
C PHE A 2 2.09 32.09 -32.00
N GLY A 3 3.11 32.52 -31.26
CA GLY A 3 3.50 31.87 -30.00
C GLY A 3 2.56 32.13 -28.83
N SER A 4 1.80 33.23 -28.84
CA SER A 4 0.90 33.63 -27.76
C SER A 4 -0.52 33.09 -27.90
N PHE A 5 -0.97 32.76 -29.12
CA PHE A 5 -2.33 32.27 -29.36
C PHE A 5 -2.53 30.81 -28.92
N GLY A 6 -1.52 29.94 -29.02
CA GLY A 6 -1.70 28.53 -28.69
C GLY A 6 -1.92 28.25 -27.20
N PHE A 7 -1.05 28.77 -26.34
CA PHE A 7 -1.08 28.43 -24.91
C PHE A 7 -2.17 29.18 -24.14
N MET A 8 -2.37 30.49 -24.39
CA MET A 8 -3.38 31.26 -23.66
C MET A 8 -4.81 30.88 -24.03
N GLU A 9 -5.08 30.58 -25.31
CA GLU A 9 -6.39 30.09 -25.75
C GLU A 9 -6.68 28.71 -25.13
N LEU A 10 -5.69 27.81 -25.15
CA LEU A 10 -5.82 26.49 -24.52
C LEU A 10 -6.07 26.61 -23.01
N LEU A 11 -5.40 27.54 -22.33
CA LEU A 11 -5.60 27.80 -20.90
C LEU A 11 -6.99 28.39 -20.61
N LEU A 12 -7.49 29.28 -21.46
CA LEU A 12 -8.85 29.84 -21.35
C LEU A 12 -9.92 28.76 -21.50
N ILE A 13 -9.78 27.90 -22.53
CA ILE A 13 -10.68 26.75 -22.75
C ILE A 13 -10.60 25.78 -21.57
N LEU A 14 -9.39 25.51 -21.08
CA LEU A 14 -9.16 24.67 -19.91
C LEU A 14 -9.92 25.21 -18.69
N ILE A 15 -9.85 26.52 -18.41
CA ILE A 15 -10.62 27.15 -17.32
C ILE A 15 -12.13 26.92 -17.48
N ILE A 16 -12.68 27.11 -18.68
CA ILE A 16 -14.11 26.91 -18.94
C ILE A 16 -14.50 25.45 -18.67
N VAL A 17 -13.68 24.51 -19.13
CA VAL A 17 -13.87 23.07 -18.87
C VAL A 17 -13.79 22.78 -17.36
N LEU A 18 -12.84 23.37 -16.63
CA LEU A 18 -12.76 23.22 -15.17
C LEU A 18 -14.00 23.77 -14.46
N ILE A 19 -14.63 24.83 -14.96
CA ILE A 19 -15.86 25.36 -14.36
C ILE A 19 -17.03 24.40 -14.59
N ILE A 20 -17.16 23.83 -15.79
CA ILE A 20 -18.25 22.91 -16.14
C ILE A 20 -18.09 21.55 -15.44
N PHE A 21 -16.90 20.97 -15.52
CA PHE A 21 -16.60 19.62 -15.00
C PHE A 21 -16.15 19.64 -13.53
N GLY A 22 -15.61 20.75 -13.04
CA GLY A 22 -14.98 20.87 -11.73
C GLY A 22 -13.49 20.49 -11.74
N ALA A 23 -12.70 21.10 -10.86
CA ALA A 23 -11.26 20.86 -10.73
C ALA A 23 -10.89 19.41 -10.35
N GLY A 24 -11.82 18.64 -9.75
CA GLY A 24 -11.59 17.26 -9.34
C GLY A 24 -11.80 16.22 -10.44
N LYS A 25 -12.60 16.52 -11.49
CA LYS A 25 -12.94 15.52 -12.51
C LYS A 25 -11.85 15.31 -13.56
N LEU A 26 -11.13 16.36 -13.92
CA LEU A 26 -9.99 16.28 -14.83
C LEU A 26 -8.84 15.39 -14.32
N PRO A 27 -8.32 15.55 -13.08
CA PRO A 27 -7.26 14.68 -12.58
C PRO A 27 -7.75 13.24 -12.42
N GLN A 28 -9.01 13.04 -11.98
CA GLN A 28 -9.60 11.70 -11.85
C GLN A 28 -9.67 10.95 -13.18
N LEU A 29 -10.02 11.63 -14.29
CA LEU A 29 -9.98 11.07 -15.63
C LEU A 29 -8.55 10.93 -16.18
N GLY A 30 -7.70 11.91 -15.88
CA GLY A 30 -6.29 11.97 -16.29
C GLY A 30 -5.42 10.87 -15.68
N GLU A 31 -5.69 10.43 -14.45
CA GLU A 31 -4.97 9.32 -13.82
C GLU A 31 -5.16 7.99 -14.58
N GLY A 32 -6.38 7.68 -15.00
CA GLY A 32 -6.69 6.49 -15.78
C GLY A 32 -6.06 6.53 -17.17
N LEU A 33 -6.27 7.65 -17.89
CA LEU A 33 -5.67 7.87 -19.21
C LEU A 33 -4.13 7.89 -19.15
N GLY A 34 -3.56 8.51 -18.12
CA GLY A 34 -2.12 8.59 -17.91
C GLY A 34 -1.49 7.23 -17.68
N LYS A 35 -2.12 6.36 -16.88
CA LYS A 35 -1.68 4.96 -16.71
C LYS A 35 -1.75 4.18 -18.02
N ALA A 36 -2.83 4.34 -18.78
CA ALA A 36 -2.99 3.68 -20.08
C ALA A 36 -1.95 4.15 -21.10
N ILE A 37 -1.73 5.46 -21.23
CA ILE A 37 -0.71 6.04 -22.13
C ILE A 37 0.69 5.62 -21.68
N LYS A 38 0.96 5.59 -20.37
CA LYS A 38 2.25 5.15 -19.83
C LYS A 38 2.51 3.67 -20.16
N GLY A 39 1.52 2.81 -19.95
CA GLY A 39 1.59 1.39 -20.33
C GLY A 39 1.78 1.20 -21.83
N PHE A 40 0.99 1.90 -22.64
CA PHE A 40 1.10 1.86 -24.10
C PHE A 40 2.48 2.30 -24.59
N LYS A 41 2.99 3.43 -24.07
CA LYS A 41 4.32 3.92 -24.45
C LYS A 41 5.43 2.95 -24.02
N LYS A 42 5.26 2.27 -22.88
CA LYS A 42 6.18 1.23 -22.40
C LYS A 42 6.21 0.05 -23.37
N SER A 43 5.04 -0.51 -23.69
CA SER A 43 4.93 -1.64 -24.64
C SER A 43 5.39 -1.31 -26.06
N VAL A 44 5.24 -0.06 -26.50
CA VAL A 44 5.72 0.37 -27.83
C VAL A 44 7.24 0.60 -27.86
N ASN A 45 7.86 1.01 -26.74
CA ASN A 45 9.30 1.26 -26.68
C ASN A 45 10.12 0.04 -26.19
N GLU A 46 9.52 -0.91 -25.48
CA GLU A 46 10.17 -2.13 -24.99
C GLU A 46 9.58 -3.37 -25.70
N PRO A 47 10.13 -3.78 -26.85
CA PRO A 47 9.92 -5.13 -27.34
C PRO A 47 10.61 -6.13 -26.41
N ASP A 48 9.82 -7.01 -25.78
CA ASP A 48 10.24 -8.25 -25.10
C ASP A 48 11.05 -8.20 -23.79
N ALA A 49 10.80 -7.25 -22.89
CA ALA A 49 11.27 -7.36 -21.49
C ALA A 49 10.12 -7.33 -20.49
N VAL A 50 9.73 -8.51 -20.02
CA VAL A 50 8.85 -8.75 -18.87
C VAL A 50 9.37 -8.02 -17.64
N ASP A 51 8.71 -6.92 -17.27
CA ASP A 51 8.97 -6.19 -16.03
C ASP A 51 7.92 -6.52 -14.98
N VAL A 52 8.21 -7.55 -14.17
CA VAL A 52 7.51 -7.86 -12.92
C VAL A 52 8.16 -7.07 -11.79
N THR A 53 8.12 -5.73 -11.83
CA THR A 53 8.47 -4.93 -10.65
C THR A 53 7.56 -3.70 -10.48
N ALA A 54 6.52 -3.87 -9.66
CA ALA A 54 5.88 -2.76 -8.96
C ALA A 54 5.31 -3.25 -7.61
N SER A 55 6.22 -3.40 -6.65
CA SER A 55 6.09 -3.01 -5.25
C SER A 55 4.74 -3.21 -4.55
N SER A 56 4.65 -4.29 -3.76
CA SER A 56 4.08 -4.21 -2.41
C SER A 56 5.24 -4.10 -1.42
N ALA A 57 5.56 -2.88 -1.00
CA ALA A 57 6.35 -2.63 0.18
C ALA A 57 5.55 -3.07 1.42
N THR A 58 5.79 -4.29 1.90
CA THR A 58 5.71 -4.58 3.33
C THR A 58 7.14 -4.48 3.84
N PRO A 59 7.48 -3.54 4.73
CA PRO A 59 8.77 -3.58 5.40
C PRO A 59 8.84 -4.90 6.17
N GLU A 60 9.78 -5.73 5.76
CA GLU A 60 10.23 -6.92 6.47
C GLU A 60 10.59 -6.51 7.91
N PRO A 61 9.88 -6.97 8.95
CA PRO A 61 10.43 -6.93 10.29
C PRO A 61 11.51 -8.01 10.32
N THR A 62 12.75 -7.62 10.04
CA THR A 62 13.93 -8.39 10.44
C THR A 62 13.71 -8.84 11.89
N PRO A 63 13.78 -10.16 12.17
CA PRO A 63 13.83 -10.67 13.53
C PRO A 63 15.12 -10.15 14.19
N ALA A 64 15.04 -8.96 14.77
CA ALA A 64 16.07 -8.41 15.63
C ALA A 64 16.03 -9.19 16.94
N GLN A 65 16.69 -10.35 16.92
CA GLN A 65 17.19 -10.98 18.11
C GLN A 65 18.17 -10.03 18.79
N LEU A 66 17.71 -9.40 19.86
CA LEU A 66 18.54 -8.91 20.97
C LEU A 66 17.91 -9.49 22.24
N PRO A 67 18.51 -10.51 22.86
CA PRO A 67 18.20 -10.88 24.23
C PRO A 67 19.00 -9.96 25.16
N PRO A 68 18.33 -9.06 25.88
CA PRO A 68 18.80 -8.72 27.21
C PRO A 68 17.64 -8.74 28.21
N ALA A 69 17.42 -9.90 28.82
CA ALA A 69 16.78 -10.01 30.13
C ALA A 69 16.99 -11.41 30.71
N GLU A 70 18.24 -11.85 30.80
CA GLU A 70 18.60 -12.83 31.82
C GLU A 70 18.75 -12.04 33.13
N SER A 71 17.71 -12.03 33.96
CA SER A 71 17.83 -11.80 35.40
C SER A 71 16.50 -12.06 36.11
N SER A 72 16.55 -13.02 37.02
CA SER A 72 15.65 -13.27 38.16
C SER A 72 14.52 -14.27 37.94
N PRO A 73 14.72 -15.56 38.31
CA PRO A 73 13.65 -16.37 38.86
C PRO A 73 13.54 -16.02 40.36
N ASP A 74 12.63 -15.11 40.72
CA ASP A 74 12.32 -14.88 42.14
C ASP A 74 10.83 -15.11 42.42
N SER A 75 10.62 -16.18 43.17
CA SER A 75 9.67 -16.32 44.26
C SER A 75 8.16 -16.44 43.99
N THR A 76 7.72 -17.69 44.17
CA THR A 76 6.84 -18.11 45.29
C THR A 76 5.34 -17.73 45.27
N VAL A 77 4.55 -18.78 45.55
CA VAL A 77 3.22 -18.83 46.18
C VAL A 77 2.01 -18.83 45.25
N GLY A 78 1.37 -20.00 45.20
CA GLY A 78 0.01 -20.16 44.72
C GLY A 78 -0.55 -21.53 45.10
N ALA A 79 -0.48 -21.87 46.39
CA ALA A 79 -1.11 -23.06 46.93
C ALA A 79 -2.63 -23.03 46.65
N GLY A 80 -3.12 -24.06 45.96
CA GLY A 80 -4.53 -24.24 45.64
C GLY A 80 -4.81 -25.69 45.27
N GLN A 81 -4.67 -26.60 46.24
CA GLN A 81 -5.39 -27.88 46.16
C GLN A 81 -6.89 -27.58 46.19
N PRO A 82 -7.69 -28.34 45.43
CA PRO A 82 -8.55 -29.29 46.11
C PRO A 82 -8.45 -30.68 45.49
N ARG A 83 -8.35 -31.65 46.39
CA ARG A 83 -8.40 -33.08 46.14
C ARG A 83 -9.85 -33.54 46.26
N THR A 84 -10.50 -33.82 45.13
CA THR A 84 -11.75 -34.59 44.98
C THR A 84 -11.75 -34.94 43.48
N GLU A 85 -11.80 -36.17 42.97
CA GLU A 85 -12.45 -37.39 43.43
C GLU A 85 -11.97 -38.50 42.45
N SER A 86 -11.46 -39.61 42.96
CA SER A 86 -11.47 -40.91 42.26
C SER A 86 -12.91 -41.46 42.34
N PRO A 87 -13.47 -42.28 41.42
CA PRO A 87 -12.80 -43.43 40.79
C PRO A 87 -13.19 -43.76 39.31
N GLN A 88 -12.39 -44.65 38.70
CA GLN A 88 -12.69 -45.71 37.70
C GLN A 88 -14.16 -46.05 37.34
N PRO A 89 -14.47 -46.87 36.29
CA PRO A 89 -13.65 -47.43 35.20
C PRO A 89 -14.35 -47.40 33.80
N SER A 90 -13.60 -47.93 32.83
CA SER A 90 -13.90 -48.42 31.49
C SER A 90 -15.33 -48.87 31.15
N ALA A 91 -15.77 -48.49 29.94
CA ALA A 91 -16.57 -49.29 29.02
C ALA A 91 -16.15 -48.97 27.58
#